data_AF-A0A7C8J5T3-F1
#
_entry.id   AF-A0A7C8J5T3-F1
#
_cell.length_a   1.000
_cell.length_b   1.000
_cell.length_c   1.000
_cell.angle_alpha   90.00
_cell.angle_beta   90.00
_cell.angle_gamma   90.00
#
_symmetry.space_group_name_H-M   'P 1'
#
loop_
_entity.id
_entity.type
_entity.pdbx_description
1 polymer ?
#
loop_
_entity_poly.entity_id
_entity_poly.type
_entity_poly.pdbx_seq_one_letter_code
_entity_poly.pdbx_strand_id
1 'polypeptide(L)'
;MFPTLVRRLAASPPVAPKLRNATPPPTAIYANSRYKPKKVWPPDFSRLSQKEQFRFERRYKRRVKLATARPRWDKLVRLAQLGSVTFVLVYSVLFMDWNTEKQPFEGIRNSFWGAVGALSPAQRHERQRPDLPTTADQK
;
A
#
# COMPACT_ATOMS: atom_id res chain seq x y z
N MET A 1 -2.74 -29.36 -7.88
CA MET A 1 -2.47 -29.99 -9.20
C MET A 1 -1.84 -28.94 -10.10
N PHE A 2 -0.66 -29.22 -10.65
CA PHE A 2 0.33 -28.22 -11.10
C PHE A 2 0.39 -28.07 -12.64
N PRO A 3 -0.44 -27.22 -13.28
CA PRO A 3 -0.35 -26.97 -14.72
C PRO A 3 0.81 -26.01 -15.10
N THR A 4 1.56 -25.48 -14.13
CA THR A 4 2.57 -24.44 -14.35
C THR A 4 3.99 -24.98 -14.60
N LEU A 5 4.25 -26.26 -14.32
CA LEU A 5 5.59 -26.85 -14.49
C LEU A 5 5.89 -27.24 -15.94
N VAL A 6 4.90 -27.77 -16.67
CA VAL A 6 5.10 -28.20 -18.07
C VAL A 6 5.41 -27.01 -18.99
N ARG A 7 4.89 -25.82 -18.68
CA ARG A 7 5.16 -24.60 -19.46
C ARG A 7 6.60 -24.10 -19.35
N ARG A 8 7.35 -24.49 -18.31
CA ARG A 8 8.74 -24.03 -18.10
C ARG A 8 9.79 -24.82 -18.87
N LEU A 9 9.49 -26.06 -19.27
CA LEU A 9 10.48 -26.90 -19.98
C LEU A 9 10.46 -26.72 -21.50
N ALA A 10 9.40 -26.12 -22.06
CA ALA A 10 9.26 -25.91 -23.51
C ALA A 10 9.71 -24.51 -23.99
N ALA A 11 10.26 -23.66 -23.12
CA ALA A 11 10.71 -22.32 -23.48
C ALA A 11 12.18 -22.35 -23.95
N SER A 12 12.37 -22.04 -25.23
CA SER A 12 13.61 -21.71 -25.96
C SER A 12 14.62 -20.86 -25.16
N PRO A 13 15.93 -20.87 -25.54
CA PRO A 13 17.02 -20.22 -24.80
C PRO A 13 16.76 -18.76 -24.41
N PRO A 14 17.38 -18.27 -23.34
CA PRO A 14 17.08 -16.97 -22.76
C PRO A 14 17.44 -15.86 -23.75
N VAL A 15 16.43 -15.31 -24.42
CA VAL A 15 16.50 -13.97 -24.98
C VAL A 15 16.91 -13.06 -23.82
N ALA A 16 18.10 -12.45 -23.94
CA ALA A 16 18.63 -11.52 -22.96
C ALA A 16 17.50 -10.57 -22.51
N PRO A 17 17.32 -10.33 -21.20
CA PRO A 17 16.22 -9.54 -20.70
C PRO A 17 16.31 -8.14 -21.34
N LYS A 18 15.39 -7.87 -22.26
CA LYS A 18 15.20 -6.53 -22.82
C LYS A 18 14.99 -5.61 -21.64
N LEU A 19 15.98 -4.77 -21.34
CA LEU A 19 15.94 -3.80 -20.25
C LEU A 19 14.57 -3.13 -20.27
N ARG A 20 13.75 -3.39 -19.25
CA ARG A 20 12.36 -2.92 -19.14
C ARG A 20 12.26 -1.39 -19.14
N ASN A 21 13.40 -0.70 -19.08
CA ASN A 21 13.58 0.75 -19.08
C ASN A 21 14.30 1.27 -20.34
N ALA A 22 14.44 0.47 -21.41
CA ALA A 22 14.85 0.98 -22.71
C ALA A 22 13.69 1.81 -23.30
N THR A 23 13.54 3.04 -22.81
CA THR A 23 12.74 4.05 -23.51
C THR A 23 13.26 4.10 -24.94
N PRO A 24 12.43 3.78 -25.96
CA PRO A 24 12.89 3.83 -27.33
C PRO A 24 13.46 5.23 -27.58
N PRO A 25 14.60 5.35 -28.31
CA PRO A 25 15.13 6.66 -28.63
C PRO A 25 13.98 7.47 -29.26
N PRO A 26 13.80 8.73 -28.89
CA PRO A 26 12.63 9.52 -29.30
C PRO A 26 12.52 9.63 -30.81
N THR A 27 13.63 9.49 -31.53
CA THR A 27 13.67 9.35 -32.99
C THR A 27 12.79 8.19 -33.50
N ALA A 28 12.69 7.08 -32.78
CA ALA A 28 11.81 5.96 -33.10
C ALA A 28 10.32 6.27 -32.82
N ILE A 29 10.02 7.12 -31.84
CA ILE A 29 8.64 7.55 -31.52
C ILE A 29 8.08 8.46 -32.62
N TYR A 30 8.94 9.29 -33.23
CA TYR A 30 8.54 10.21 -34.30
C TYR A 30 8.82 9.70 -35.72
N ALA A 31 9.40 8.51 -35.88
CA ALA A 31 9.78 7.95 -37.17
C ALA A 31 8.59 7.84 -38.15
N ASN A 32 7.40 7.51 -37.64
CA ASN A 32 6.17 7.33 -38.42
C ASN A 32 5.17 8.50 -38.25
N SER A 33 5.56 9.61 -37.63
CA SER A 33 4.65 10.75 -37.40
C SER A 33 4.58 11.69 -38.62
N ARG A 34 3.36 12.03 -39.05
CA ARG A 34 3.10 13.02 -40.12
C ARG A 34 3.63 14.42 -39.75
N TYR A 35 3.65 14.75 -38.46
CA TYR A 35 4.16 16.01 -37.96
C TYR A 35 5.42 15.76 -37.14
N LYS A 36 6.57 16.13 -37.70
CA LYS A 36 7.87 16.01 -37.05
C LYS A 36 8.12 17.24 -36.17
N PRO A 37 8.63 17.09 -34.93
CA PRO A 37 8.92 18.22 -34.07
C PRO A 37 10.05 19.07 -34.69
N LYS A 38 9.88 20.40 -34.70
CA LYS A 38 10.92 21.34 -35.18
C LYS A 38 12.23 21.25 -34.39
N LYS A 39 12.15 20.83 -33.12
CA LYS A 39 13.30 20.63 -32.23
C LYS A 39 13.25 19.22 -31.66
N VAL A 40 14.30 18.44 -31.91
CA VAL A 40 14.43 17.09 -31.36
C VAL A 40 14.73 17.19 -29.87
N TRP A 41 14.00 16.40 -29.08
CA TRP A 41 14.21 16.23 -27.65
C TRP A 41 14.56 14.76 -27.38
N PRO A 42 15.43 14.42 -26.42
CA PRO A 42 16.35 15.24 -25.64
C PRO A 42 17.42 15.95 -26.48
N PRO A 43 17.92 17.10 -26.03
CA PRO A 43 19.15 17.66 -26.59
C PRO A 43 20.35 16.75 -26.22
N ASP A 44 21.33 16.64 -27.11
CA ASP A 44 22.56 15.90 -26.85
C ASP A 44 23.40 16.60 -25.77
N PHE A 45 23.26 16.20 -24.50
CA PHE A 45 23.90 16.87 -23.37
C PHE A 45 25.44 16.98 -23.48
N SER A 46 26.10 16.09 -24.22
CA SER A 46 27.54 16.11 -24.47
C SER A 46 28.00 17.29 -25.34
N ARG A 47 27.10 17.88 -26.14
CA ARG A 47 27.40 19.01 -27.03
C ARG A 47 27.07 20.37 -26.41
N LEU A 48 26.40 20.41 -25.26
CA LEU A 48 26.02 21.65 -24.58
C LEU A 48 27.12 22.16 -23.66
N SER A 49 27.25 23.48 -23.57
CA SER A 49 28.09 24.12 -22.56
C SER A 49 27.62 23.76 -21.14
N GLN A 50 28.55 23.62 -20.20
CA GLN A 50 28.27 23.32 -18.80
C GLN A 50 27.26 24.30 -18.18
N LYS A 51 27.29 25.58 -18.59
CA LYS A 51 26.33 26.60 -18.15
C LYS A 51 24.90 26.26 -18.58
N GLU A 52 24.72 25.71 -19.77
CA GLU A 52 23.41 25.33 -20.30
C GLU A 52 22.91 24.04 -19.67
N GLN A 53 23.80 23.05 -19.49
CA GLN A 53 23.48 21.82 -18.77
C GLN A 53 22.96 22.12 -17.36
N PHE A 54 23.63 23.03 -16.63
CA PHE A 54 23.20 23.45 -15.30
C PHE A 54 21.80 24.11 -15.30
N ARG A 55 21.46 24.88 -16.34
CA ARG A 55 20.11 25.47 -16.49
C ARG A 55 19.04 24.39 -16.68
N PHE A 56 19.33 23.37 -17.48
CA PHE A 56 18.41 22.24 -17.67
C PHE A 56 18.25 21.42 -16.40
N GLU A 57 19.35 21.13 -15.71
CA GLU A 57 19.34 20.42 -14.43
C GLU A 57 18.51 21.18 -13.38
N ARG A 58 18.75 22.49 -13.24
CA ARG A 58 17.98 23.34 -12.33
C ARG A 58 16.48 23.34 -12.66
N ARG A 59 16.12 23.43 -13.96
CA ARG A 59 14.72 23.37 -14.40
C ARG A 59 14.10 21.99 -14.13
N TYR A 60 14.84 20.91 -14.37
CA TYR A 60 14.41 19.55 -14.08
C TYR A 60 14.15 19.35 -12.60
N LYS A 61 15.11 19.68 -11.73
CA LYS A 61 14.98 19.60 -10.27
C LYS A 61 13.77 20.37 -9.75
N ARG A 62 13.50 21.57 -10.29
CA ARG A 62 12.31 22.35 -9.95
C ARG A 62 11.01 21.64 -10.35
N ARG A 63 10.94 21.11 -11.57
CA ARG A 63 9.76 20.38 -12.05
C ARG A 63 9.53 19.11 -11.26
N VAL A 64 10.58 18.35 -10.94
CA VAL A 64 10.50 17.16 -10.09
C VAL A 64 10.05 17.54 -8.69
N LYS A 65 10.55 18.64 -8.12
CA LYS A 65 10.11 19.14 -6.82
C LYS A 65 8.62 19.49 -6.81
N LEU A 66 8.11 20.10 -7.88
CA LEU A 66 6.68 20.42 -8.03
C LEU A 66 5.83 19.16 -8.28
N ALA A 67 6.26 18.25 -9.16
CA ALA A 67 5.55 16.99 -9.41
C ALA A 67 5.55 16.07 -8.18
N THR A 68 6.65 16.11 -7.41
CA THR A 68 6.82 15.35 -6.17
C THR A 68 6.32 16.11 -4.95
N ALA A 69 5.87 17.37 -5.09
CA ALA A 69 5.12 18.06 -4.06
C ALA A 69 3.77 17.37 -3.95
N ARG A 70 3.76 16.22 -3.27
CA ARG A 70 2.57 15.39 -3.07
C ARG A 70 1.53 16.27 -2.37
N PRO A 71 0.30 16.39 -2.90
CA PRO A 71 -0.77 17.09 -2.21
C PRO A 71 -1.04 16.35 -0.89
N ARG A 72 -0.50 16.89 0.21
CA ARG A 72 -0.66 16.32 1.54
C ARG A 72 -2.14 16.34 1.94
N TRP A 73 -2.85 17.37 1.51
CA TRP A 73 -4.28 17.51 1.71
C TRP A 73 -5.07 16.36 1.09
N ASP A 74 -4.83 16.02 -0.17
CA ASP A 74 -5.53 14.90 -0.82
C ASP A 74 -5.29 13.56 -0.13
N LYS A 75 -4.06 13.35 0.39
CA LYS A 75 -3.76 12.15 1.18
C LYS A 75 -4.55 12.11 2.48
N LEU A 76 -4.63 13.24 3.18
CA LEU A 76 -5.40 13.36 4.42
C LEU A 76 -6.89 13.15 4.17
N VAL A 77 -7.45 13.77 3.12
CA VAL A 77 -8.86 13.60 2.75
C VAL A 77 -9.16 12.15 2.38
N ARG A 78 -8.30 11.49 1.60
CA ARG A 78 -8.47 10.07 1.27
C ARG A 78 -8.37 9.17 2.50
N LEU A 79 -7.45 9.49 3.42
CA LEU A 79 -7.32 8.75 4.67
C LEU A 79 -8.54 8.97 5.58
N ALA A 80 -9.05 10.19 5.65
CA ALA A 80 -10.27 10.52 6.38
C ALA A 80 -11.51 9.83 5.77
N GLN A 81 -11.60 9.77 4.45
CA GLN A 81 -12.66 9.04 3.74
C GLN A 81 -12.58 7.54 4.01
N LEU A 82 -11.38 6.95 3.95
CA LEU A 82 -11.21 5.53 4.29
C LEU A 82 -11.52 5.29 5.77
N GLY A 83 -11.09 6.19 6.65
CA GLY A 83 -11.36 6.16 8.08
C GLY A 83 -12.84 6.27 8.39
N SER A 84 -13.58 7.16 7.74
CA SER A 84 -15.03 7.33 7.96
C SER A 84 -15.82 6.13 7.48
N VAL A 85 -15.50 5.58 6.30
CA VAL A 85 -16.14 4.34 5.80
C VAL A 85 -15.87 3.18 6.75
N THR A 86 -14.62 3.00 7.16
CA THR A 86 -14.24 1.93 8.10
C THR A 86 -14.92 2.10 9.45
N PHE A 87 -15.00 3.34 9.96
CA PHE A 87 -15.65 3.67 11.22
C PHE A 87 -17.14 3.31 11.20
N VAL A 88 -17.86 3.69 10.14
CA VAL A 88 -19.29 3.35 9.98
C VAL A 88 -19.48 1.84 9.91
N LEU A 89 -18.63 1.11 9.19
CA LEU A 89 -18.69 -0.35 9.12
C LEU A 89 -18.49 -0.99 10.50
N VAL A 90 -17.45 -0.59 11.23
CA VAL A 90 -17.19 -1.10 12.58
C VAL A 90 -18.34 -0.79 13.54
N TYR A 91 -18.89 0.43 13.49
CA TYR A 91 -20.06 0.80 14.28
C TYR A 91 -21.29 -0.07 13.95
N SER A 92 -21.57 -0.25 12.66
CA SER A 92 -22.72 -1.04 12.18
C SER A 92 -22.65 -2.51 12.62
N VAL A 93 -21.45 -3.10 12.63
CA VAL A 93 -21.24 -4.49 13.01
C VAL A 93 -21.22 -4.64 14.52
N LEU A 94 -20.50 -3.77 15.25
CA LEU A 94 -20.20 -4.01 16.66
C LEU A 94 -21.18 -3.35 17.63
N PHE A 95 -21.74 -2.19 17.29
CA PHE A 95 -22.52 -1.36 18.22
C PHE A 95 -23.97 -1.10 17.80
N MET A 96 -24.27 -1.11 16.50
CA MET A 96 -25.63 -0.82 16.02
C MET A 96 -26.59 -1.93 16.41
N ASP A 97 -27.65 -1.61 17.14
CA ASP A 97 -28.74 -2.55 17.41
C ASP A 97 -29.74 -2.53 16.25
N TRP A 98 -30.03 -3.68 15.67
CA TRP A 98 -30.88 -3.80 14.47
C TRP A 98 -32.36 -4.02 14.82
N ASN A 99 -32.79 -3.81 16.08
CA ASN A 99 -34.19 -3.89 16.56
C ASN A 99 -34.98 -5.12 16.05
N THR A 100 -34.27 -6.19 15.74
CA THR A 100 -34.78 -7.44 15.17
C THR A 100 -34.57 -8.53 16.21
N GLU A 101 -35.48 -9.50 16.31
CA GLU A 101 -35.45 -10.56 17.33
C GLU A 101 -34.13 -11.38 17.38
N LYS A 102 -33.35 -11.38 16.29
CA LYS A 102 -32.02 -11.99 16.24
C LYS A 102 -31.04 -11.00 15.60
N GLN A 103 -30.08 -10.49 16.38
CA GLN A 103 -29.06 -9.61 15.84
C GLN A 103 -28.09 -10.41 14.94
N PRO A 104 -27.87 -10.01 13.69
CA PRO A 104 -27.10 -10.81 12.72
C PRO A 104 -25.60 -10.93 13.03
N PHE A 105 -25.06 -10.05 13.88
CA PHE A 105 -23.62 -9.97 14.16
C PHE A 105 -23.23 -10.33 15.60
N GLU A 106 -24.13 -10.93 16.38
CA GLU A 106 -23.86 -11.34 17.78
C GLU A 106 -22.63 -12.23 17.93
N GLY A 107 -22.46 -13.23 17.07
CA GLY A 107 -21.28 -14.11 17.13
C GLY A 107 -19.96 -13.37 16.90
N ILE A 108 -19.96 -12.33 16.06
CA ILE A 108 -18.77 -11.52 15.78
C ILE A 108 -18.48 -10.59 16.97
N ARG A 109 -19.52 -10.00 17.57
CA ARG A 109 -19.41 -9.16 18.77
C ARG A 109 -18.81 -9.94 19.93
N ASN A 110 -19.34 -11.12 20.21
CA ASN A 110 -18.89 -11.96 21.32
C ASN A 110 -17.44 -12.41 21.13
N SER A 111 -17.07 -12.77 19.90
CA SER A 111 -15.67 -13.13 19.57
C SER A 111 -14.72 -11.94 19.71
N PHE A 112 -15.13 -10.75 19.25
CA PHE A 112 -14.35 -9.51 19.36
C PHE A 112 -14.13 -9.09 20.81
N TRP A 113 -15.20 -9.01 21.60
CA TRP A 113 -15.12 -8.64 23.01
C TRP A 113 -14.41 -9.70 23.85
N GLY A 114 -14.54 -10.99 23.50
CA GLY A 114 -13.74 -12.07 24.10
C GLY A 114 -12.24 -11.92 23.84
N ALA A 115 -11.85 -11.59 22.60
CA ALA A 115 -10.45 -11.35 22.25
C ALA A 115 -9.89 -10.07 22.91
N VAL A 116 -10.66 -8.98 22.94
CA VAL A 116 -10.29 -7.73 23.62
C VAL A 116 -10.16 -7.94 25.13
N GLY A 117 -11.08 -8.68 25.73
CA GLY A 117 -11.04 -9.06 27.15
C GLY A 117 -9.81 -9.89 27.50
N ALA A 118 -9.46 -10.89 26.67
CA ALA A 118 -8.27 -11.71 26.86
C ALA A 118 -6.95 -10.94 26.74
N LEU A 119 -6.95 -9.85 25.95
CA LEU A 119 -5.79 -8.97 25.80
C LEU A 119 -5.67 -7.97 26.97
N SER A 120 -6.76 -7.70 27.69
CA SER A 120 -6.78 -6.75 28.81
C SER A 120 -5.90 -7.23 29.98
N PRO A 121 -5.08 -6.34 30.58
CA PRO A 121 -4.17 -6.72 31.67
C PRO A 121 -4.89 -7.14 32.95
N ALA A 122 -6.14 -6.73 33.16
CA ALA A 122 -6.92 -7.08 34.35
C ALA A 122 -7.17 -8.59 34.48
N GLN A 123 -7.52 -9.29 33.38
CA GLN A 123 -7.73 -10.74 33.40
C GLN A 123 -6.44 -11.56 33.46
N ARG A 124 -5.29 -10.97 33.13
CA ARG A 124 -3.99 -11.64 33.32
C ARG A 124 -3.65 -11.84 34.80
N HIS A 125 -4.12 -10.93 35.67
CA HIS A 125 -3.87 -11.00 37.11
C HIS A 125 -4.72 -12.08 37.80
N GLU A 126 -5.92 -12.38 37.28
CA GLU A 126 -6.77 -13.49 37.77
C GLU A 126 -6.16 -14.86 37.46
N ARG A 127 -5.53 -15.05 36.29
CA ARG A 127 -4.85 -16.30 35.95
C ARG A 127 -3.56 -16.56 36.74
N GLN A 128 -3.02 -15.55 37.43
CA GLN A 128 -1.79 -15.64 38.21
C GLN A 128 -2.05 -15.84 39.72
N ARG A 129 -3.30 -16.04 40.15
CA ARG A 129 -3.61 -16.51 41.49
C ARG A 129 -3.86 -18.01 41.46
N PRO A 130 -2.83 -18.87 41.60
CA PRO A 130 -3.08 -20.24 41.97
C PRO A 130 -3.70 -20.24 43.36
N ASP A 131 -4.72 -21.05 43.54
CA ASP A 131 -5.40 -21.29 44.81
C ASP A 131 -4.35 -21.49 45.92
N LEU A 132 -4.18 -20.49 46.78
CA LEU A 132 -3.48 -20.68 48.05
C LEU A 132 -4.36 -21.65 48.84
N PRO A 133 -3.90 -22.89 49.14
CA PRO A 133 -4.66 -23.77 50.00
C PRO A 133 -4.80 -23.05 51.34
N THR A 134 -6.04 -22.77 51.73
CA THR A 134 -6.37 -22.32 53.08
C THR A 134 -5.92 -23.41 54.05
N THR A 135 -4.70 -23.30 54.57
CA THR A 135 -4.28 -23.99 55.80
C THR A 135 -5.03 -23.33 56.96
N ALA A 136 -6.30 -23.71 57.13
CA ALA A 136 -7.10 -23.40 58.31
C ALA A 136 -7.84 -24.62 58.86
N ASP A 137 -7.36 -25.84 58.56
CA ASP A 137 -7.87 -27.08 59.13
C ASP A 137 -6.72 -28.07 59.38
N GLN A 138 -5.81 -27.76 60.31
CA GLN A 138 -5.06 -28.79 61.04
C GLN A 138 -4.71 -28.31 62.46
N LYS A 139 -5.41 -28.95 63.41
CA LYS A 139 -5.12 -29.12 64.85
C LYS A 139 -5.76 -28.16 65.85
#